data_AF-A0A3P2EG64-F1
#
_entry.id   AF-A0A3P2EG64-F1
#
_cell.length_a   1.000
_cell.length_b   1.000
_cell.length_c   1.000
_cell.angle_alpha   90.00
_cell.angle_beta   90.00
_cell.angle_gamma   90.00
#
_symmetry.space_group_name_H-M   'P 1'
#
loop_
_entity.id
_entity.type
_entity.pdbx_description
1 polymer ?
#
loop_
_entity_poly.entity_id
_entity_poly.type
_entity_poly.pdbx_seq_one_letter_code
_entity_poly.pdbx_strand_id
1 'polypeptide(L)'
;MIHSYFERCIEVEKNNKIKKIPLENLNLLIALKLLGEDYNLTRDFLGKIYNIDRRNDFSYFEIICLFYFTDHDPHFNSLKTKMFKYVKLILGNVTDIKIDSFKFYLLLDIINCPFIEERKRKSLTAEVVKFQLNRQPSAAEINIGWDALTQCYWFVQWDNFDLRLFLEKKELLSAY
;
A
#
# COMPACT_ATOMS: atom_id res chain seq x y z
N MET A 1 -18.35 -9.72 16.88
CA MET A 1 -18.81 -10.53 15.73
C MET A 1 -17.79 -10.49 14.58
N ILE A 2 -17.34 -9.31 14.14
CA ILE A 2 -16.33 -9.16 13.05
C ILE A 2 -14.95 -9.73 13.40
N HIS A 3 -14.47 -9.49 14.62
CA HIS A 3 -13.23 -10.12 15.11
C HIS A 3 -13.28 -11.66 15.04
N SER A 4 -14.43 -12.26 15.38
CA SER A 4 -14.63 -13.72 15.31
C SER A 4 -14.69 -14.24 13.87
N TYR A 5 -15.16 -13.45 12.91
CA TYR A 5 -15.13 -13.82 11.48
C TYR A 5 -13.71 -13.80 10.92
N PHE A 6 -12.95 -12.74 11.19
CA PHE A 6 -11.53 -12.71 10.85
C PHE A 6 -10.81 -13.89 11.49
N GLU A 7 -10.97 -14.09 12.80
CA GLU A 7 -10.36 -15.21 13.52
C GLU A 7 -10.74 -16.57 12.90
N ARG A 8 -11.98 -16.77 12.45
CA ARG A 8 -12.41 -17.97 11.73
C ARG A 8 -11.76 -18.13 10.35
N CYS A 9 -11.72 -17.08 9.53
CA CYS A 9 -11.04 -17.11 8.23
C CYS A 9 -9.55 -17.43 8.39
N ILE A 10 -8.93 -16.93 9.47
CA ILE A 10 -7.53 -17.17 9.82
C ILE A 10 -7.34 -18.56 10.45
N GLU A 11 -8.28 -19.06 11.24
CA GLU A 11 -8.22 -20.39 11.86
C GLU A 11 -8.27 -21.52 10.83
N VAL A 12 -9.00 -21.34 9.73
CA VAL A 12 -8.97 -22.27 8.60
C VAL A 12 -7.57 -22.35 7.97
N GLU A 13 -6.80 -21.26 8.02
CA GLU A 13 -5.43 -21.20 7.48
C GLU A 13 -4.33 -21.55 8.49
N LYS A 14 -4.58 -21.47 9.81
CA LYS A 14 -3.60 -21.66 10.90
C LYS A 14 -2.91 -23.02 10.94
N ASN A 15 -3.41 -24.04 10.24
CA ASN A 15 -2.68 -25.30 10.07
C ASN A 15 -1.39 -25.12 9.25
N ASN A 16 -1.22 -23.99 8.57
CA ASN A 16 0.02 -23.55 7.97
C ASN A 16 0.34 -22.11 8.43
N LYS A 17 1.60 -21.81 8.76
CA LYS A 17 2.04 -20.43 8.99
C LYS A 17 1.68 -19.59 7.75
N ILE A 18 0.75 -18.65 7.89
CA ILE A 18 0.36 -17.73 6.80
C ILE A 18 1.60 -16.95 6.39
N LYS A 19 2.24 -17.36 5.28
CA LYS A 19 3.43 -16.70 4.73
C LYS A 19 3.07 -15.39 4.01
N LYS A 20 1.84 -15.27 3.51
CA LYS A 20 1.30 -14.08 2.82
C LYS A 20 -0.16 -13.89 3.20
N ILE A 21 -0.58 -12.64 3.37
CA ILE A 21 -1.99 -12.34 3.65
C ILE A 21 -2.82 -12.72 2.40
N PRO A 22 -3.87 -13.54 2.54
CA PRO A 22 -4.78 -13.86 1.44
C PRO A 22 -5.44 -12.61 0.87
N LEU A 23 -5.73 -12.62 -0.42
CA LEU A 23 -6.35 -11.48 -1.10
C LEU A 23 -7.73 -11.16 -0.49
N GLU A 24 -8.48 -12.17 -0.09
CA GLU A 24 -9.79 -12.05 0.56
C GLU A 24 -9.66 -11.29 1.88
N ASN A 25 -8.62 -11.59 2.67
CA ASN A 25 -8.34 -10.90 3.91
C ASN A 25 -7.94 -9.44 3.66
N LEU A 26 -7.17 -9.16 2.60
CA LEU A 26 -6.86 -7.79 2.20
C LEU A 26 -8.12 -7.02 1.77
N ASN A 27 -8.99 -7.63 0.98
CA ASN A 27 -10.27 -7.03 0.58
C ASN A 27 -11.16 -6.74 1.79
N LEU A 28 -11.19 -7.64 2.78
CA LEU A 28 -11.91 -7.42 4.03
C LEU A 28 -11.32 -6.25 4.82
N LEU A 29 -9.99 -6.10 4.88
CA LEU A 29 -9.36 -4.93 5.53
C LEU A 29 -9.83 -3.62 4.89
N ILE A 30 -9.84 -3.54 3.56
CA ILE A 30 -10.31 -2.36 2.84
C ILE A 30 -11.81 -2.11 3.11
N ALA A 31 -12.64 -3.15 3.07
CA ALA A 31 -14.06 -3.02 3.40
C ALA A 31 -14.28 -2.52 4.84
N LEU A 32 -13.56 -3.04 5.83
CA LEU A 32 -13.65 -2.56 7.22
C LEU A 32 -13.30 -1.08 7.34
N LYS A 33 -12.24 -0.64 6.66
CA LYS A 33 -11.85 0.78 6.64
C LYS A 33 -12.97 1.68 6.07
N LEU A 34 -13.69 1.20 5.07
CA LEU A 34 -14.77 1.95 4.42
C LEU A 34 -16.07 1.97 5.25
N LEU A 35 -16.27 1.01 6.16
CA LEU A 35 -17.43 0.96 7.05
C LEU A 35 -17.34 1.98 8.21
N GLY A 36 -16.18 2.59 8.44
CA GLY A 36 -15.97 3.65 9.43
C GLY A 36 -15.22 3.22 10.69
N GLU A 37 -15.04 4.16 11.61
CA GLU A 37 -14.11 4.02 12.75
C GLU A 37 -14.50 2.92 13.74
N ASP A 38 -15.79 2.62 13.90
CA ASP A 38 -16.29 1.56 14.77
C ASP A 38 -15.82 0.15 14.37
N TYR A 39 -15.32 0.02 13.14
CA TYR A 39 -14.84 -1.24 12.55
C TYR A 39 -13.32 -1.27 12.36
N ASN A 40 -12.61 -0.21 12.78
CA ASN A 40 -11.16 -0.14 12.67
C ASN A 40 -10.50 -1.21 13.55
N LEU A 41 -9.59 -1.96 12.95
CA LEU A 41 -8.74 -2.90 13.67
C LEU A 41 -7.59 -2.17 14.34
N THR A 42 -7.13 -2.68 15.48
CA THR A 42 -5.95 -2.12 16.15
C THR A 42 -4.66 -2.65 15.52
N ARG A 43 -3.56 -1.91 15.71
CA ARG A 43 -2.21 -2.37 15.32
C ARG A 43 -1.86 -3.73 15.92
N ASP A 44 -2.21 -3.95 17.19
CA ASP A 44 -1.96 -5.21 17.88
C ASP A 44 -2.70 -6.38 17.22
N PHE A 45 -3.93 -6.15 16.74
CA PHE A 45 -4.69 -7.16 16.01
C PHE A 45 -3.99 -7.51 14.69
N LEU A 46 -3.60 -6.51 13.89
CA LEU A 46 -2.85 -6.74 12.65
C LEU A 46 -1.51 -7.48 12.91
N GLY A 47 -0.82 -7.10 13.99
CA GLY A 47 0.41 -7.74 14.47
C GLY A 47 0.21 -9.23 14.76
N LYS A 48 -0.81 -9.57 15.56
CA LYS A 48 -1.11 -10.94 15.96
C LYS A 48 -1.55 -11.81 14.79
N ILE A 49 -2.40 -11.27 13.92
CA ILE A 49 -3.05 -12.02 12.86
C ILE A 49 -2.11 -12.21 11.65
N TYR A 50 -1.47 -11.13 11.18
CA TYR A 50 -0.70 -11.14 9.94
C TYR A 50 0.81 -11.17 10.15
N ASN A 51 1.26 -11.18 11.42
CA ASN A 51 2.67 -11.21 11.79
C ASN A 51 3.48 -10.05 11.17
N ILE A 52 2.83 -8.89 10.97
CA ILE A 52 3.41 -7.73 10.29
C ILE A 52 4.67 -7.19 10.97
N ASP A 53 4.86 -7.42 12.27
CA ASP A 53 6.04 -6.94 12.99
C ASP A 53 7.29 -7.79 12.71
N ARG A 54 7.15 -9.07 12.36
CA ARG A 54 8.28 -10.00 12.13
C ARG A 54 8.54 -10.30 10.66
N ARG A 55 7.57 -10.06 9.78
CA ARG A 55 7.71 -10.26 8.33
C ARG A 55 8.45 -9.11 7.64
N ASN A 56 9.15 -9.49 6.57
CA ASN A 56 9.89 -8.62 5.64
C ASN A 56 9.73 -9.15 4.19
N ASP A 57 8.62 -9.81 3.87
CA ASP A 57 8.33 -10.46 2.59
C ASP A 57 6.92 -10.11 2.11
N PHE A 58 6.62 -8.81 2.08
CA PHE A 58 5.32 -8.31 1.67
C PHE A 58 5.23 -8.21 0.14
N SER A 59 4.13 -8.72 -0.40
CA SER A 59 3.73 -8.51 -1.79
C SER A 59 3.29 -7.07 -2.05
N TYR A 60 3.17 -6.71 -3.33
CA TYR A 60 2.66 -5.40 -3.76
C TYR A 60 1.30 -5.09 -3.11
N PHE A 61 0.33 -6.02 -3.21
CA PHE A 61 -1.01 -5.83 -2.67
C PHE A 61 -1.00 -5.68 -1.14
N GLU A 62 -0.18 -6.46 -0.43
CA GLU A 62 -0.03 -6.30 1.02
C GLU A 62 0.49 -4.91 1.37
N ILE A 63 1.50 -4.40 0.66
CA ILE A 63 2.07 -3.07 0.90
C ILE A 63 1.01 -1.98 0.68
N ILE A 64 0.35 -2.00 -0.48
CA ILE A 64 -0.66 -1.00 -0.85
C ILE A 64 -1.84 -1.04 0.12
N CYS A 65 -2.40 -2.22 0.40
CA CYS A 65 -3.55 -2.36 1.29
C CYS A 65 -3.22 -1.93 2.71
N LEU A 66 -2.02 -2.23 3.21
CA LEU A 66 -1.61 -1.77 4.54
C LEU A 66 -1.51 -0.25 4.59
N PHE A 67 -0.91 0.41 3.60
CA PHE A 67 -0.89 1.88 3.57
C PHE A 67 -2.31 2.45 3.51
N TYR A 68 -3.15 1.91 2.63
CA TYR A 68 -4.55 2.34 2.48
C TYR A 68 -5.35 2.20 3.78
N PHE A 69 -5.27 1.02 4.41
CA PHE A 69 -5.96 0.74 5.66
C PHE A 69 -5.53 1.69 6.79
N THR A 70 -4.22 1.94 6.92
CA THR A 70 -3.68 2.78 7.99
C THR A 70 -4.00 4.26 7.84
N ASP A 71 -4.24 4.74 6.61
CA ASP A 71 -4.66 6.11 6.33
C ASP A 71 -3.78 7.16 7.07
N HIS A 72 -4.37 8.27 7.49
CA HIS A 72 -3.75 9.31 8.31
C HIS A 72 -3.73 8.98 9.81
N ASP A 73 -4.11 7.77 10.23
CA ASP A 73 -4.18 7.41 11.66
C ASP A 73 -2.77 7.38 12.29
N PRO A 74 -2.51 8.22 13.32
CA PRO A 74 -1.22 8.26 14.01
C PRO A 74 -0.84 6.96 14.73
N HIS A 75 -1.80 6.13 15.13
CA HIS A 75 -1.56 4.87 15.84
C HIS A 75 -0.75 3.87 15.00
N PHE A 76 -0.77 4.05 13.68
CA PHE A 76 -0.03 3.21 12.73
C PHE A 76 1.28 3.84 12.24
N ASN A 77 1.72 4.99 12.75
CA ASN A 77 2.92 5.67 12.27
C ASN A 77 4.19 4.79 12.32
N SER A 78 4.33 3.95 13.34
CA SER A 78 5.44 2.99 13.45
C SER A 78 5.39 1.94 12.34
N LEU A 79 4.18 1.44 12.01
CA LEU A 79 3.97 0.50 10.92
C LEU A 79 4.25 1.15 9.57
N LYS A 80 3.68 2.33 9.30
CA LYS A 80 3.93 3.10 8.06
C LYS A 80 5.43 3.35 7.86
N THR A 81 6.14 3.70 8.93
CA THR A 81 7.59 3.88 8.89
C THR A 81 8.34 2.58 8.57
N LYS A 82 7.95 1.46 9.19
CA LYS A 82 8.52 0.14 8.87
C LYS A 82 8.26 -0.23 7.41
N MET A 83 7.03 -0.10 6.94
CA MET A 83 6.63 -0.42 5.57
C MET A 83 7.37 0.45 4.56
N PHE A 84 7.52 1.75 4.82
CA PHE A 84 8.27 2.63 3.93
C PHE A 84 9.76 2.25 3.85
N LYS A 85 10.39 1.88 4.98
CA LYS A 85 11.76 1.35 4.95
C LYS A 85 11.85 0.08 4.10
N TYR A 86 10.87 -0.82 4.23
CA TYR A 86 10.80 -2.03 3.41
C TYR A 86 10.67 -1.72 1.91
N VAL A 87 9.81 -0.78 1.55
CA VAL A 87 9.68 -0.30 0.16
C VAL A 87 11.01 0.26 -0.35
N LYS A 88 11.72 1.06 0.45
CA LYS A 88 13.05 1.56 0.06
C LYS A 88 14.06 0.44 -0.18
N LEU A 89 13.98 -0.66 0.58
CA LEU A 89 14.85 -1.83 0.36
C LEU A 89 14.53 -2.52 -0.97
N ILE A 90 13.24 -2.71 -1.29
CA ILE A 90 12.79 -3.25 -2.59
C ILE A 90 13.27 -2.37 -3.74
N LEU A 91 13.08 -1.06 -3.62
CA LEU A 91 13.46 -0.06 -4.62
C LEU A 91 14.96 0.27 -4.61
N GLY A 92 15.77 -0.41 -3.77
CA GLY A 92 17.15 -0.04 -3.44
C GLY A 92 18.06 0.18 -4.65
N ASN A 93 17.79 -0.51 -5.77
CA ASN A 93 18.33 -0.15 -7.07
C ASN A 93 17.21 0.34 -8.01
N VAL A 94 17.09 1.67 -8.12
CA VAL A 94 16.08 2.32 -8.97
C VAL A 94 16.39 2.11 -10.46
N THR A 95 17.60 1.69 -10.86
CA THR A 95 17.91 1.45 -12.27
C THR A 95 17.08 0.33 -12.89
N ASP A 96 16.68 -0.64 -12.07
CA ASP A 96 15.99 -1.85 -12.53
C ASP A 96 14.51 -1.61 -12.81
N ILE A 97 13.96 -0.43 -12.48
CA ILE A 97 12.54 -0.11 -12.73
C ILE A 97 12.17 -0.16 -14.23
N LYS A 98 13.16 -0.08 -15.13
CA LYS A 98 12.95 -0.20 -16.58
C LYS A 98 12.66 -1.64 -17.03
N ILE A 99 13.01 -2.63 -16.22
CA ILE A 99 12.92 -4.06 -16.55
C ILE A 99 12.13 -4.87 -15.51
N ASP A 100 11.92 -4.33 -14.32
CA ASP A 100 11.14 -4.93 -13.23
C ASP A 100 9.82 -4.19 -13.06
N SER A 101 8.74 -4.75 -13.63
CA SER A 101 7.40 -4.16 -13.56
C SER A 101 6.89 -4.06 -12.11
N PHE A 102 7.26 -4.99 -11.22
CA PHE A 102 6.84 -4.93 -9.82
C PHE A 102 7.43 -3.71 -9.12
N LYS A 103 8.73 -3.44 -9.29
CA LYS A 103 9.37 -2.23 -8.76
C LYS A 103 8.78 -0.97 -9.37
N PHE A 104 8.49 -0.99 -10.69
CA PHE A 104 7.89 0.14 -11.38
C PHE A 104 6.51 0.49 -10.82
N TYR A 105 5.59 -0.47 -10.73
CA TYR A 105 4.26 -0.25 -10.16
C TYR A 105 4.33 0.23 -8.71
N LEU A 106 5.13 -0.45 -7.89
CA LEU A 106 5.31 -0.07 -6.49
C LEU A 106 5.83 1.37 -6.34
N LEU A 107 6.82 1.77 -7.13
CA LEU A 107 7.37 3.12 -7.11
C LEU A 107 6.29 4.18 -7.40
N LEU A 108 5.52 3.98 -8.47
CA LEU A 108 4.53 4.94 -8.93
C LEU A 108 3.41 5.16 -7.91
N ASP A 109 2.85 4.08 -7.36
CA ASP A 109 1.79 4.20 -6.37
C ASP A 109 2.31 4.74 -5.03
N ILE A 110 3.53 4.40 -4.61
CA ILE A 110 4.13 4.93 -3.38
C ILE A 110 4.44 6.44 -3.50
N ILE A 111 4.88 6.93 -4.66
CA ILE A 111 5.05 8.37 -4.91
C ILE A 111 3.71 9.12 -4.80
N ASN A 112 2.60 8.45 -5.13
CA ASN A 112 1.26 9.04 -5.08
C ASN A 112 0.50 8.77 -3.77
N CYS A 113 1.05 7.96 -2.87
CA CYS A 113 0.38 7.58 -1.63
C CYS A 113 0.29 8.76 -0.64
N PRO A 114 -0.91 9.29 -0.32
CA PRO A 114 -1.06 10.44 0.56
C PRO A 114 -0.68 10.14 2.02
N PHE A 115 -0.72 8.86 2.40
CA PHE A 115 -0.44 8.40 3.78
C PHE A 115 1.05 8.37 4.12
N ILE A 116 1.92 8.71 3.16
CA ILE A 116 3.35 8.84 3.33
C ILE A 116 3.73 10.32 3.22
N GLU A 117 4.52 10.82 4.16
CA GLU A 117 5.03 12.20 4.16
C GLU A 117 5.61 12.57 2.79
N GLU A 118 5.21 13.73 2.27
CA GLU A 118 5.64 14.22 0.96
C GLU A 118 7.17 14.24 0.82
N ARG A 119 7.89 14.67 1.87
CA ARG A 119 9.37 14.67 1.88
C ARG A 119 9.95 13.28 1.58
N LYS A 120 9.35 12.22 2.12
CA LYS A 120 9.78 10.83 1.88
C LYS A 120 9.49 10.43 0.43
N ARG A 121 8.33 10.79 -0.11
CA ARG A 121 7.95 10.52 -1.50
C ARG A 121 8.82 11.27 -2.49
N LYS A 122 9.06 12.58 -2.27
CA LYS A 122 10.00 13.40 -3.06
C LYS A 122 11.41 12.85 -3.06
N SER A 123 11.85 12.19 -1.98
CA SER A 123 13.16 11.52 -1.98
C SER A 123 13.23 10.36 -2.97
N LEU A 124 12.14 9.63 -3.21
CA LEU A 124 12.08 8.58 -4.23
C LEU A 124 12.09 9.19 -5.64
N THR A 125 11.31 10.25 -5.85
CA THR A 125 11.31 11.03 -7.10
C THR A 125 12.72 11.51 -7.44
N ALA A 126 13.47 12.03 -6.46
CA ALA A 126 14.84 12.48 -6.68
C ALA A 126 15.77 11.37 -7.18
N GLU A 127 15.64 10.13 -6.66
CA GLU A 127 16.42 9.00 -7.15
C GLU A 127 16.06 8.60 -8.59
N VAL A 128 14.77 8.70 -8.97
CA VAL A 128 14.31 8.44 -10.34
C VAL A 128 14.85 9.48 -11.31
N VAL A 129 14.74 10.77 -10.96
CA VAL A 129 15.25 11.87 -11.79
C VAL A 129 16.78 11.78 -11.91
N LYS A 130 17.48 11.48 -10.82
CA LYS A 130 18.93 11.24 -10.81
C LYS A 130 19.31 10.11 -11.77
N PHE A 131 18.57 9.00 -11.74
CA PHE A 131 18.78 7.88 -12.65
C PHE A 131 18.54 8.29 -14.11
N GLN A 132 17.45 9.01 -14.39
CA GLN A 132 17.11 9.45 -15.74
C GLN A 132 18.15 10.42 -16.32
N LEU A 133 18.64 11.36 -15.52
CA LEU A 133 19.64 12.35 -15.94
C LEU A 133 21.08 11.84 -15.87
N ASN A 134 21.31 10.69 -15.21
CA ASN A 134 22.64 10.15 -14.92
C ASN A 134 23.59 11.13 -14.22
N ARG A 135 23.03 12.02 -13.37
CA ARG A 135 23.76 12.99 -12.53
C ARG A 135 22.90 13.46 -11.37
N GLN A 136 23.49 14.19 -10.43
CA GLN A 136 22.72 14.82 -9.36
C GLN A 136 21.74 15.86 -9.94
N PRO A 137 20.43 15.74 -9.64
CA PRO A 137 19.43 16.68 -10.11
C PRO A 137 19.39 17.93 -9.23
N SER A 138 19.05 19.06 -9.84
CA SER A 138 18.72 20.30 -9.14
C SER A 138 17.32 20.21 -8.51
N ALA A 139 17.03 21.10 -7.56
CA ALA A 139 15.70 21.16 -6.93
C ALA A 139 14.58 21.42 -7.95
N ALA A 140 14.83 22.23 -8.98
CA ALA A 140 13.87 22.49 -10.05
C ALA A 140 13.56 21.22 -10.87
N GLU A 141 14.59 20.43 -11.19
CA GLU A 141 14.41 19.16 -11.93
C GLU A 141 13.66 18.12 -11.11
N ILE A 142 13.91 18.06 -9.79
CA ILE A 142 13.14 17.19 -8.89
C ILE A 142 11.67 17.62 -8.87
N ASN A 143 11.39 18.92 -8.82
CA ASN A 143 10.00 19.41 -8.83
C ASN A 143 9.30 19.12 -10.16
N ILE A 144 9.97 19.30 -11.30
CA ILE A 144 9.42 18.92 -12.62
C ILE A 144 9.08 17.42 -12.65
N GLY A 145 9.99 16.57 -12.17
CA GLY A 145 9.75 15.13 -12.09
C GLY A 145 8.65 14.76 -11.10
N TRP A 146 8.56 15.47 -9.96
CA TRP A 146 7.49 15.30 -8.98
C TRP A 146 6.14 15.61 -9.60
N ASP A 147 6.01 16.78 -10.23
CA ASP A 147 4.79 17.23 -10.87
C ASP A 147 4.38 16.21 -11.93
N ALA A 148 5.29 15.78 -12.82
CA ALA A 148 5.00 14.79 -13.86
C ALA A 148 4.54 13.42 -13.31
N LEU A 149 5.10 12.97 -12.18
CA LEU A 149 4.76 11.66 -11.59
C LEU A 149 3.52 11.70 -10.68
N THR A 150 3.02 12.89 -10.32
CA THR A 150 1.92 13.07 -9.36
C THR A 150 0.66 13.72 -9.94
N GLN A 151 0.58 13.88 -11.26
CA GLN A 151 -0.60 14.49 -11.92
C GLN A 151 -1.86 13.63 -11.86
N CYS A 152 -1.72 12.32 -11.68
CA CYS A 152 -2.82 11.37 -11.69
C CYS A 152 -2.56 10.16 -10.80
N TYR A 153 -3.62 9.40 -10.51
CA TYR A 153 -3.46 8.05 -9.98
C TYR A 153 -2.86 7.14 -11.06
N TRP A 154 -1.98 6.25 -10.62
CA TRP A 154 -1.39 5.22 -11.49
C TRP A 154 -2.24 3.95 -11.47
N PHE A 155 -2.05 3.10 -10.48
CA PHE A 155 -2.81 1.84 -10.34
C PHE A 155 -3.73 1.87 -9.13
N VAL A 156 -3.41 2.70 -8.13
CA VAL A 156 -4.17 2.83 -6.90
C VAL A 156 -4.82 4.19 -6.83
N GLN A 157 -6.16 4.19 -6.73
CA GLN A 157 -6.92 5.36 -6.33
C GLN A 157 -6.90 5.45 -4.79
N TRP A 158 -6.17 6.42 -4.25
CA TRP A 158 -5.92 6.52 -2.81
C TRP A 158 -7.04 7.19 -2.00
N ASP A 159 -7.98 7.85 -2.67
CA ASP A 159 -9.11 8.56 -2.08
C ASP A 159 -10.40 8.30 -2.87
N ASN A 160 -11.52 8.85 -2.40
CA ASN A 160 -12.78 8.90 -3.14
C ASN A 160 -13.28 7.53 -3.67
N PHE A 161 -12.94 6.44 -2.98
CA PHE A 161 -13.44 5.12 -3.33
C PHE A 161 -14.87 4.94 -2.82
N ASP A 162 -15.82 4.88 -3.74
CA ASP A 162 -17.23 4.61 -3.43
C ASP A 162 -17.48 3.10 -3.43
N LEU A 163 -17.50 2.51 -2.23
CA LEU A 163 -17.78 1.08 -2.03
C LEU A 163 -19.14 0.68 -2.60
N ARG A 164 -20.15 1.54 -2.47
CA ARG A 164 -21.51 1.24 -2.91
C ARG A 164 -21.55 1.14 -4.43
N LEU A 165 -21.02 2.14 -5.12
CA LEU A 165 -20.95 2.14 -6.58
C LEU A 165 -20.16 0.92 -7.12
N PHE A 166 -19.09 0.53 -6.41
CA PHE A 166 -18.30 -0.65 -6.76
C PHE A 166 -19.12 -1.95 -6.63
N LEU A 167 -19.87 -2.11 -5.53
CA LEU A 167 -20.73 -3.27 -5.32
C LEU A 167 -21.86 -3.33 -6.36
N GLU A 168 -22.51 -2.21 -6.64
CA GLU A 168 -23.57 -2.11 -7.66
C GLU A 168 -23.04 -2.51 -9.06
N LYS A 169 -21.85 -2.01 -9.46
CA LYS A 169 -21.21 -2.42 -10.72
C LYS A 169 -20.92 -3.92 -10.77
N LYS A 170 -20.51 -4.52 -9.65
CA LYS A 170 -20.19 -5.94 -9.58
C LYS A 170 -21.43 -6.81 -9.71
N GLU A 171 -22.55 -6.42 -9.09
CA GLU A 171 -23.83 -7.12 -9.24
C GLU A 171 -24.33 -7.08 -10.69
N LEU A 172 -24.25 -5.90 -11.33
CA LEU A 172 -24.65 -5.73 -12.75
C LEU A 172 -23.84 -6.61 -13.71
N LEU A 173 -22.54 -6.80 -13.45
CA LEU A 173 -21.68 -7.68 -14.26
C LEU A 173 -21.91 -9.17 -13.98
N SER A 174 -22.40 -9.54 -12.78
CA SER A 174 -22.68 -10.94 -12.44
C SER A 174 -23.99 -11.47 -13.03
N ALA A 175 -24.86 -10.56 -13.50
CA ALA A 175 -26.12 -10.87 -14.16
C ALA A 175 -25.98 -11.10 -15.68
N TYR A 176 -24.76 -11.03 -16.23
CA TYR A 176 -24.45 -11.22 -17.65
C TYR A 176 -23.41 -12.32 -17.84
#